data_AF-A0A4R3MGU6-F1
#
_entry.id   AF-A0A4R3MGU6-F1
#
_cell.length_a   1.000
_cell.length_b   1.000
_cell.length_c   1.000
_cell.angle_alpha   90.00
_cell.angle_beta   90.00
_cell.angle_gamma   90.00
#
_symmetry.space_group_name_H-M   'P 1'
#
loop_
_entity.id
_entity.type
_entity.pdbx_description
1 polymer ?
#
loop_
_entity_poly.entity_id
_entity_poly.type
_entity_poly.pdbx_seq_one_letter_code
_entity_poly.pdbx_strand_id
1 'polypeptide(L)'
;MNGEDLATRLAGLKAKRGYLLPHHGLLAITAPDLLAAYDAAYTALALDDRVLSHHDREFVWLGILIATREEIATHHIEKFRNAGGSADEVRACLRLAAAVCGFRAYAFVADHWRAHLPGIAVEAEWADTVLRAGEGAAPRLIHMTACAMQAANGAWDGFRWQLRQAYAAAIDERELAEAVSLTMFPASVPNFVTAARLWMEMIRAGELDASPDFRDWATFSGQGGHGRGND
;
A
#
# COMPACT_ATOMS: atom_id res chain seq x y z
N MET A 1 -25.45 -27.26 -7.41
CA MET A 1 -25.82 -25.87 -7.10
C MET A 1 -26.85 -25.45 -8.14
N ASN A 2 -28.08 -25.13 -7.75
CA ASN A 2 -29.12 -24.76 -8.72
C ASN A 2 -28.81 -23.37 -9.27
N GLY A 3 -29.04 -23.13 -10.57
CA GLY A 3 -28.73 -21.85 -11.22
C GLY A 3 -29.43 -20.63 -10.60
N GLU A 4 -30.54 -20.85 -9.88
CA GLU A 4 -31.30 -19.83 -9.16
C GLU A 4 -30.57 -19.29 -7.91
N ASP A 5 -29.72 -20.12 -7.28
CA ASP A 5 -28.85 -19.72 -6.16
C ASP A 5 -27.68 -18.85 -6.65
N LEU A 6 -27.12 -19.17 -7.82
CA LEU A 6 -26.06 -18.38 -8.45
C LEU A 6 -26.53 -16.96 -8.82
N ALA A 7 -27.68 -16.85 -9.48
CA ALA A 7 -28.23 -15.56 -9.91
C ALA A 7 -28.51 -14.64 -8.71
N THR A 8 -29.10 -15.19 -7.64
CA THR A 8 -29.40 -14.45 -6.40
C THR A 8 -28.13 -13.93 -5.73
N ARG A 9 -27.09 -14.76 -5.59
CA ARG A 9 -25.81 -14.35 -5.00
C ARG A 9 -25.15 -13.22 -5.79
N LEU A 10 -25.05 -13.37 -7.12
CA LEU A 10 -24.43 -12.36 -7.97
C LEU A 10 -25.23 -11.06 -8.00
N ALA A 11 -26.57 -11.13 -7.97
CA ALA A 11 -27.42 -9.95 -7.84
C ALA A 11 -27.17 -9.20 -6.52
N GLY A 12 -27.03 -9.91 -5.40
CA GLY A 12 -26.68 -9.33 -4.10
C GLY A 12 -25.33 -8.61 -4.12
N LEU A 13 -24.29 -9.26 -4.66
CA LEU A 13 -22.95 -8.64 -4.79
C LEU A 13 -23.00 -7.38 -5.68
N LYS A 14 -23.70 -7.45 -6.82
CA LYS A 14 -23.84 -6.30 -7.73
C LYS A 14 -24.58 -5.14 -7.05
N ALA A 15 -25.66 -5.42 -6.33
CA ALA A 15 -26.43 -4.40 -5.62
C ALA A 15 -25.59 -3.71 -4.54
N LYS A 16 -24.77 -4.47 -3.80
CA LYS A 16 -23.88 -3.93 -2.77
C LYS A 16 -22.74 -3.08 -3.36
N ARG A 17 -22.11 -3.53 -4.45
CA ARG A 17 -20.86 -2.94 -4.96
C ARG A 17 -21.05 -1.97 -6.12
N GLY A 18 -22.22 -1.98 -6.76
CA GLY A 18 -22.50 -1.28 -8.01
C GLY A 18 -21.97 -2.00 -9.27
N TYR A 19 -21.13 -3.02 -9.11
CA TYR A 19 -20.50 -3.75 -10.23
C TYR A 19 -20.24 -5.22 -9.90
N LEU A 20 -19.93 -6.00 -10.93
CA LEU A 20 -19.37 -7.34 -10.82
C LEU A 20 -18.10 -7.43 -11.66
N LEU A 21 -17.11 -8.17 -11.15
CA LEU A 21 -15.92 -8.56 -11.90
C LEU A 21 -16.02 -10.06 -12.25
N PRO A 22 -15.34 -10.52 -13.32
CA PRO A 22 -15.50 -11.88 -13.82
C PRO A 22 -15.23 -12.99 -12.78
N HIS A 23 -14.27 -12.77 -11.87
CA HIS A 23 -13.92 -13.76 -10.85
C HIS A 23 -15.03 -13.97 -9.82
N HIS A 24 -15.95 -13.01 -9.61
CA HIS A 24 -17.08 -13.21 -8.71
C HIS A 24 -17.99 -14.34 -9.21
N GLY A 25 -18.24 -14.42 -10.52
CA GLY A 25 -19.03 -15.49 -11.13
C GLY A 25 -18.35 -16.85 -10.99
N LEU A 26 -17.05 -16.90 -11.26
CA LEU A 26 -16.27 -18.14 -11.14
C LEU A 26 -16.23 -18.64 -9.69
N LEU A 27 -15.98 -17.76 -8.73
CA LEU A 27 -15.98 -18.11 -7.30
C LEU A 27 -17.37 -18.52 -6.82
N ALA A 28 -18.44 -17.86 -7.28
CA ALA A 28 -19.80 -18.26 -6.91
C ALA A 28 -20.11 -19.71 -7.31
N ILE A 29 -19.57 -20.19 -8.45
CA ILE A 29 -19.75 -21.56 -8.93
C ILE A 29 -18.82 -22.54 -8.20
N THR A 30 -17.56 -22.17 -8.02
CA THR A 30 -16.50 -23.12 -7.64
C THR A 30 -16.17 -23.12 -6.14
N ALA A 31 -16.35 -21.98 -5.48
CA ALA A 31 -15.96 -21.77 -4.08
C ALA A 31 -16.83 -20.67 -3.43
N PRO A 32 -18.13 -20.92 -3.22
CA PRO A 32 -19.06 -19.91 -2.69
C PRO A 32 -18.66 -19.34 -1.33
N ASP A 33 -18.12 -20.17 -0.43
CA ASP A 33 -17.65 -19.69 0.88
C ASP A 33 -16.42 -18.79 0.75
N LEU A 34 -15.54 -19.08 -0.23
CA LEU A 34 -14.42 -18.21 -0.57
C LEU A 34 -14.92 -16.88 -1.16
N LEU A 35 -15.96 -16.87 -1.97
CA LEU A 35 -16.57 -15.62 -2.47
C LEU A 35 -17.09 -14.75 -1.31
N ALA A 36 -17.78 -15.37 -0.34
CA ALA A 36 -18.29 -14.65 0.83
C ALA A 36 -17.15 -14.07 1.67
N ALA A 37 -16.11 -14.86 1.95
CA ALA A 37 -14.92 -14.39 2.69
C ALA A 37 -14.16 -13.29 1.93
N TYR A 38 -14.02 -13.44 0.61
CA TYR A 38 -13.41 -12.43 -0.26
C TYR A 38 -14.17 -11.11 -0.22
N ASP A 39 -15.50 -11.15 -0.31
CA ASP A 39 -16.32 -9.93 -0.25
C ASP A 39 -16.23 -9.25 1.13
N ALA A 40 -16.24 -10.03 2.21
CA ALA A 40 -16.06 -9.51 3.57
C ALA A 40 -14.68 -8.85 3.77
N ALA A 41 -13.61 -9.52 3.35
CA ALA A 41 -12.25 -8.99 3.43
C ALA A 41 -12.07 -7.71 2.59
N TYR A 42 -12.57 -7.71 1.35
CA TYR A 42 -12.52 -6.53 0.49
C TYR A 42 -13.34 -5.36 1.06
N THR A 43 -14.49 -5.65 1.67
CA THR A 43 -15.34 -4.63 2.32
C THR A 43 -14.57 -3.95 3.46
N ALA A 44 -14.03 -4.74 4.39
CA ALA A 44 -13.28 -4.23 5.54
C ALA A 44 -12.00 -3.47 5.13
N LEU A 45 -11.36 -3.86 4.02
CA LEU A 45 -10.12 -3.23 3.56
C LEU A 45 -10.38 -1.95 2.75
N ALA A 46 -11.35 -1.97 1.83
CA ALA A 46 -11.44 -1.00 0.74
C ALA A 46 -12.77 -0.24 0.65
N LEU A 47 -13.79 -0.62 1.43
CA LEU A 47 -15.11 0.01 1.41
C LEU A 47 -15.46 0.68 2.75
N ASP A 48 -15.28 -0.03 3.86
CA ASP A 48 -15.61 0.48 5.19
C ASP A 48 -14.69 1.63 5.59
N ASP A 49 -15.23 2.52 6.43
CA ASP A 49 -14.44 3.61 7.01
C ASP A 49 -13.46 3.06 8.04
N ARG A 50 -12.23 3.54 7.96
CA ARG A 50 -11.16 3.23 8.90
C ARG A 50 -10.51 4.55 9.35
N VAL A 51 -9.20 4.68 9.24
CA VAL A 51 -8.47 5.89 9.64
C VAL A 51 -8.36 6.84 8.46
N LEU A 52 -8.12 6.32 7.25
CA LEU A 52 -8.08 7.15 6.06
C LEU A 52 -9.48 7.59 5.64
N SER A 53 -9.59 8.86 5.27
CA SER A 53 -10.77 9.37 4.56
C SER A 53 -10.92 8.67 3.20
N HIS A 54 -12.12 8.73 2.61
CA HIS A 54 -12.35 8.21 1.25
C HIS A 54 -11.41 8.87 0.25
N HIS A 55 -11.17 10.16 0.38
CA HIS A 55 -10.24 10.90 -0.47
C HIS A 55 -8.81 10.32 -0.38
N ASP A 56 -8.28 10.21 0.83
CA ASP A 56 -6.89 9.82 1.06
C ASP A 56 -6.64 8.37 0.68
N ARG A 57 -7.58 7.49 1.03
CA ARG A 57 -7.54 6.07 0.65
C ARG A 57 -7.49 5.91 -0.87
N GLU A 58 -8.31 6.66 -1.59
CA GLU A 58 -8.37 6.58 -3.05
C GLU A 58 -7.14 7.22 -3.71
N PHE A 59 -6.53 8.25 -3.10
CA PHE A 59 -5.21 8.75 -3.53
C PHE A 59 -4.14 7.66 -3.45
N VAL A 60 -4.07 6.93 -2.32
CA VAL A 60 -3.14 5.79 -2.16
C VAL A 60 -3.43 4.69 -3.18
N TRP A 61 -4.71 4.35 -3.41
CA TRP A 61 -5.11 3.39 -4.45
C TRP A 61 -4.58 3.78 -5.82
N LEU A 62 -4.82 5.02 -6.27
CA LEU A 62 -4.34 5.47 -7.57
C LEU A 62 -2.82 5.34 -7.68
N GLY A 63 -2.10 5.66 -6.61
CA GLY A 63 -0.66 5.45 -6.55
C GLY A 63 -0.24 3.99 -6.74
N ILE A 64 -0.85 3.07 -6.00
CA ILE A 64 -0.58 1.63 -6.12
C ILE A 64 -0.88 1.15 -7.54
N LEU A 65 -2.05 1.50 -8.10
CA LEU A 65 -2.48 1.03 -9.43
C LEU A 65 -1.52 1.48 -10.54
N ILE A 66 -1.03 2.73 -10.47
CA ILE A 66 -0.03 3.23 -11.44
C ILE A 66 1.29 2.47 -11.27
N ALA A 67 1.75 2.27 -10.03
CA ALA A 67 3.00 1.57 -9.75
C ALA A 67 2.97 0.09 -10.20
N THR A 68 1.83 -0.58 -10.04
CA THR A 68 1.64 -1.99 -10.44
C THR A 68 1.19 -2.17 -11.89
N ARG A 69 0.88 -1.08 -12.60
CA ARG A 69 0.32 -1.09 -13.97
C ARG A 69 -1.02 -1.85 -14.05
N GLU A 70 -1.87 -1.67 -13.05
CA GLU A 70 -3.17 -2.32 -12.95
C GLU A 70 -4.25 -1.54 -13.72
N GLU A 71 -4.79 -2.13 -14.78
CA GLU A 71 -5.77 -1.49 -15.66
C GLU A 71 -7.24 -1.78 -15.31
N ILE A 72 -7.52 -2.83 -14.53
CA ILE A 72 -8.89 -3.33 -14.31
C ILE A 72 -9.63 -2.46 -13.29
N ALA A 73 -8.94 -1.93 -12.30
CA ALA A 73 -9.54 -1.30 -11.11
C ALA A 73 -9.91 0.19 -11.32
N THR A 74 -10.42 0.55 -12.50
CA THR A 74 -10.72 1.94 -12.90
C THR A 74 -11.78 2.63 -12.04
N HIS A 75 -12.62 1.88 -11.32
CA HIS A 75 -13.61 2.45 -10.40
C HIS A 75 -12.98 3.31 -9.28
N HIS A 76 -11.70 3.10 -8.95
CA HIS A 76 -10.96 3.95 -8.00
C HIS A 76 -10.77 5.38 -8.52
N ILE A 77 -10.72 5.59 -9.84
CA ILE A 77 -10.66 6.95 -10.42
C ILE A 77 -11.97 7.70 -10.16
N GLU A 78 -13.11 7.03 -10.35
CA GLU A 78 -14.42 7.61 -10.06
C GLU A 78 -14.60 7.89 -8.57
N LYS A 79 -14.24 6.92 -7.71
CA LYS A 79 -14.29 7.11 -6.26
C LYS A 79 -13.42 8.27 -5.78
N PHE A 80 -12.20 8.40 -6.30
CA PHE A 80 -11.30 9.51 -5.97
C PHE A 80 -11.94 10.86 -6.32
N ARG A 81 -12.49 10.99 -7.54
CA ARG A 81 -13.18 12.21 -7.98
C ARG A 81 -14.41 12.52 -7.13
N ASN A 82 -15.22 11.51 -6.81
CA ASN A 82 -16.41 11.67 -5.96
C ASN A 82 -16.05 12.07 -4.53
N ALA A 83 -14.87 11.69 -4.05
CA ALA A 83 -14.32 12.11 -2.76
C ALA A 83 -13.63 13.50 -2.80
N GLY A 84 -13.70 14.23 -3.92
CA GLY A 84 -13.15 15.57 -4.08
C GLY A 84 -11.75 15.63 -4.70
N GLY A 85 -11.22 14.49 -5.14
CA GLY A 85 -9.88 14.40 -5.72
C GLY A 85 -9.70 15.20 -7.01
N SER A 86 -8.58 15.89 -7.12
CA SER A 86 -8.29 16.83 -8.21
C SER A 86 -7.42 16.23 -9.32
N ALA A 87 -7.39 16.89 -10.48
CA ALA A 87 -6.47 16.53 -11.57
C ALA A 87 -5.00 16.75 -11.18
N ASP A 88 -4.71 17.72 -10.32
CA ASP A 88 -3.36 18.02 -9.84
C ASP A 88 -2.82 16.88 -8.98
N GLU A 89 -3.67 16.31 -8.13
CA GLU A 89 -3.35 15.13 -7.32
C GLU A 89 -3.14 13.87 -8.16
N VAL A 90 -3.91 13.69 -9.24
CA VAL A 90 -3.64 12.60 -10.21
C VAL A 90 -2.27 12.80 -10.87
N ARG A 91 -1.90 14.04 -11.24
CA ARG A 91 -0.55 14.34 -11.76
C ARG A 91 0.53 14.12 -10.70
N ALA A 92 0.24 14.37 -9.42
CA ALA A 92 1.14 14.04 -8.32
C ALA A 92 1.33 12.52 -8.20
N CYS A 93 0.26 11.71 -8.23
CA CYS A 93 0.35 10.25 -8.23
C CYS A 93 1.21 9.71 -9.38
N LEU A 94 1.04 10.25 -10.60
CA LEU A 94 1.83 9.85 -11.78
C LEU A 94 3.33 10.14 -11.59
N ARG A 95 3.68 11.37 -11.20
CA ARG A 95 5.08 11.76 -10.97
C ARG A 95 5.69 10.97 -9.81
N LEU A 96 4.93 10.80 -8.73
CA LEU A 96 5.34 10.02 -7.57
C LEU A 96 5.63 8.57 -7.97
N ALA A 97 4.76 7.92 -8.74
CA ALA A 97 4.99 6.56 -9.22
C ALA A 97 6.27 6.47 -10.08
N ALA A 98 6.50 7.44 -10.97
CA ALA A 98 7.71 7.48 -11.79
C ALA A 98 8.99 7.61 -10.95
N ALA A 99 8.99 8.51 -9.94
CA ALA A 99 10.09 8.65 -9.01
C ALA A 99 10.30 7.38 -8.18
N VAL A 100 9.21 6.82 -7.63
CA VAL A 100 9.27 5.67 -6.74
C VAL A 100 9.75 4.41 -7.44
N CYS A 101 9.21 4.11 -8.62
CA CYS A 101 9.68 3.01 -9.46
C CYS A 101 11.12 3.22 -9.96
N GLY A 102 11.64 4.45 -9.91
CA GLY A 102 13.02 4.81 -10.21
C GLY A 102 14.02 4.54 -9.09
N PHE A 103 13.58 4.10 -7.90
CA PHE A 103 14.41 3.92 -6.70
C PHE A 103 15.72 3.15 -6.95
N ARG A 104 15.73 2.17 -7.85
CA ARG A 104 16.92 1.38 -8.21
C ARG A 104 18.15 2.23 -8.59
N ALA A 105 17.94 3.43 -9.13
CA ALA A 105 19.04 4.35 -9.43
C ALA A 105 19.69 4.90 -8.15
N TYR A 106 18.88 5.30 -7.17
CA TYR A 106 19.36 5.76 -5.86
C TYR A 106 20.05 4.63 -5.10
N ALA A 107 19.45 3.43 -5.07
CA ALA A 107 20.05 2.25 -4.45
C ALA A 107 21.43 1.95 -5.04
N PHE A 108 21.54 1.89 -6.37
CA PHE A 108 22.81 1.64 -7.04
C PHE A 108 23.90 2.67 -6.67
N VAL A 109 23.56 3.96 -6.65
CA VAL A 109 24.53 5.01 -6.27
C VAL A 109 24.92 4.88 -4.79
N ALA A 110 23.97 4.60 -3.91
CA ALA A 110 24.22 4.43 -2.48
C ALA A 110 25.13 3.22 -2.18
N ASP A 111 24.98 2.13 -2.94
CA ASP A 111 25.71 0.88 -2.71
C ASP A 111 27.09 0.87 -3.38
N HIS A 112 27.20 1.44 -4.58
CA HIS A 112 28.40 1.28 -5.40
C HIS A 112 29.24 2.54 -5.53
N TRP A 113 28.63 3.74 -5.42
CA TRP A 113 29.32 5.00 -5.73
C TRP A 113 29.55 5.90 -4.51
N ARG A 114 29.05 5.53 -3.32
CA ARG A 114 29.18 6.32 -2.08
C ARG A 114 30.62 6.75 -1.78
N ALA A 115 31.59 5.86 -1.95
CA ALA A 115 33.00 6.17 -1.70
C ALA A 115 33.60 7.19 -2.69
N HIS A 116 33.00 7.30 -3.89
CA HIS A 116 33.43 8.23 -4.93
C HIS A 116 32.66 9.56 -4.90
N LEU A 117 31.55 9.62 -4.17
CA LEU A 117 30.66 10.78 -4.09
C LEU A 117 30.44 11.22 -2.63
N PRO A 118 31.51 11.54 -1.86
CA PRO A 118 31.40 11.81 -0.43
C PRO A 118 30.53 13.03 -0.07
N GLY A 119 30.24 13.91 -1.04
CA GLY A 119 29.37 15.07 -0.84
C GLY A 119 27.89 14.83 -1.15
N ILE A 120 27.51 13.64 -1.64
CA ILE A 120 26.13 13.35 -2.04
C ILE A 120 25.46 12.46 -0.98
N ALA A 121 24.51 13.03 -0.24
CA ALA A 121 23.67 12.30 0.69
C ALA A 121 22.50 11.63 -0.06
N VAL A 122 22.76 10.47 -0.68
CA VAL A 122 21.82 9.79 -1.59
C VAL A 122 20.43 9.54 -0.97
N GLU A 123 20.35 9.17 0.31
CA GLU A 123 19.06 8.97 1.00
C GLU A 123 18.26 10.28 1.15
N ALA A 124 18.95 11.40 1.37
CA ALA A 124 18.31 12.72 1.45
C ALA A 124 17.86 13.21 0.07
N GLU A 125 18.67 12.98 -0.96
CA GLU A 125 18.31 13.29 -2.36
C GLU A 125 17.07 12.49 -2.81
N TRP A 126 16.97 11.23 -2.40
CA TRP A 126 15.77 10.41 -2.61
C TRP A 126 14.55 11.04 -1.92
N ALA A 127 14.68 11.41 -0.63
CA ALA A 127 13.58 11.97 0.14
C ALA A 127 13.05 13.28 -0.48
N ASP A 128 13.96 14.18 -0.90
CA ASP A 128 13.60 15.41 -1.62
C ASP A 128 12.89 15.09 -2.94
N THR A 129 13.41 14.13 -3.71
CA THR A 129 12.83 13.74 -5.00
C THR A 129 11.41 13.22 -4.84
N VAL A 130 11.14 12.39 -3.83
CA VAL A 130 9.80 11.87 -3.53
C VAL A 130 8.83 12.99 -3.21
N LEU A 131 9.21 13.93 -2.35
CA LEU A 131 8.35 15.07 -1.97
C LEU A 131 8.07 15.99 -3.17
N ARG A 132 9.10 16.32 -3.96
CA ARG A 132 8.95 17.15 -5.16
C ARG A 132 8.11 16.48 -6.24
N ALA A 133 8.27 15.18 -6.43
CA ALA A 133 7.44 14.42 -7.37
C ALA A 133 5.96 14.45 -6.98
N GLY A 134 5.67 14.48 -5.67
CA GLY A 134 4.32 14.54 -5.13
C GLY A 134 3.72 15.95 -5.04
N GLU A 135 4.41 17.02 -5.44
CA GLU A 135 3.90 18.40 -5.40
C GLU A 135 2.48 18.51 -5.99
N GLY A 136 1.55 19.14 -5.27
CA GLY A 136 0.13 19.15 -5.62
C GLY A 136 -0.72 18.20 -4.78
N ALA A 137 -0.09 17.36 -3.94
CA ALA A 137 -0.73 16.64 -2.84
C ALA A 137 -0.11 17.03 -1.49
N ALA A 138 -0.82 16.75 -0.39
CA ALA A 138 -0.30 16.97 0.95
C ALA A 138 0.92 16.06 1.23
N PRO A 139 1.98 16.52 1.92
CA PRO A 139 3.15 15.69 2.26
C PRO A 139 2.80 14.36 2.94
N ARG A 140 1.79 14.37 3.81
CA ARG A 140 1.24 13.17 4.46
C ARG A 140 0.80 12.11 3.44
N LEU A 141 0.05 12.50 2.41
CA LEU A 141 -0.39 11.59 1.34
C LEU A 141 0.79 11.04 0.54
N ILE A 142 1.79 11.89 0.26
CA ILE A 142 2.99 11.50 -0.48
C ILE A 142 3.74 10.38 0.25
N HIS A 143 3.99 10.54 1.55
CA HIS A 143 4.71 9.53 2.34
C HIS A 143 3.98 8.19 2.39
N MET A 144 2.68 8.20 2.71
CA MET A 144 1.87 6.99 2.79
C MET A 144 1.81 6.26 1.44
N THR A 145 1.58 7.01 0.37
CA THR A 145 1.45 6.46 -0.98
C THR A 145 2.78 5.91 -1.47
N ALA A 146 3.90 6.60 -1.23
CA ALA A 146 5.22 6.10 -1.58
C ALA A 146 5.57 4.81 -0.82
N CYS A 147 5.25 4.70 0.48
CA CYS A 147 5.40 3.45 1.24
C CYS A 147 4.60 2.31 0.60
N ALA A 148 3.33 2.56 0.28
CA ALA A 148 2.46 1.57 -0.34
C ALA A 148 2.95 1.15 -1.74
N MET A 149 3.41 2.08 -2.57
CA MET A 149 4.01 1.79 -3.88
C MET A 149 5.28 0.94 -3.78
N GLN A 150 6.18 1.26 -2.85
CA GLN A 150 7.40 0.47 -2.63
C GLN A 150 7.07 -0.95 -2.18
N ALA A 151 6.13 -1.10 -1.24
CA ALA A 151 5.65 -2.40 -0.81
C ALA A 151 4.98 -3.17 -1.96
N ALA A 152 4.16 -2.50 -2.76
CA ALA A 152 3.50 -3.10 -3.92
C ALA A 152 4.50 -3.66 -4.95
N ASN A 153 5.61 -2.95 -5.18
CA ASN A 153 6.65 -3.38 -6.11
C ASN A 153 7.67 -4.37 -5.53
N GLY A 154 7.56 -4.71 -4.24
CA GLY A 154 8.57 -5.49 -3.54
C GLY A 154 9.95 -4.82 -3.46
N ALA A 155 9.99 -3.49 -3.53
CA ALA A 155 11.20 -2.69 -3.50
C ALA A 155 11.60 -2.40 -2.04
N TRP A 156 12.12 -3.41 -1.36
CA TRP A 156 12.25 -3.43 0.10
C TRP A 156 13.22 -2.41 0.69
N ASP A 157 14.31 -2.07 0.00
CA ASP A 157 15.23 -1.05 0.50
C ASP A 157 14.61 0.34 0.36
N GLY A 158 13.86 0.55 -0.73
CA GLY A 158 13.07 1.76 -0.93
C GLY A 158 11.94 1.89 0.08
N PHE A 159 11.29 0.78 0.44
CA PHE A 159 10.30 0.74 1.52
C PHE A 159 10.91 1.17 2.85
N ARG A 160 12.09 0.65 3.23
CA ARG A 160 12.77 1.04 4.47
C ARG A 160 13.15 2.51 4.48
N TRP A 161 13.74 3.02 3.39
CA TRP A 161 14.08 4.44 3.29
C TRP A 161 12.84 5.31 3.44
N GLN A 162 11.78 4.98 2.71
CA GLN A 162 10.54 5.75 2.76
C GLN A 162 9.86 5.69 4.14
N LEU A 163 9.91 4.54 4.81
CA LEU A 163 9.36 4.38 6.15
C LEU A 163 10.10 5.23 7.17
N ARG A 164 11.45 5.29 7.13
CA ARG A 164 12.21 6.23 7.98
C ARG A 164 11.82 7.67 7.73
N GLN A 165 11.63 8.06 6.46
CA GLN A 165 11.17 9.41 6.12
C GLN A 165 9.77 9.70 6.65
N ALA A 166 8.85 8.73 6.59
CA ALA A 166 7.50 8.89 7.14
C ALA A 166 7.51 9.06 8.66
N TYR A 167 8.34 8.30 9.38
CA TYR A 167 8.53 8.48 10.83
C TYR A 167 9.17 9.82 11.17
N ALA A 168 10.20 10.24 10.43
CA ALA A 168 10.82 11.55 10.62
C ALA A 168 9.85 12.71 10.36
N ALA A 169 8.87 12.51 9.46
CA ALA A 169 7.79 13.45 9.19
C ALA A 169 6.58 13.30 10.14
N ALA A 170 6.68 12.46 11.18
CA ALA A 170 5.62 12.19 12.16
C ALA A 170 4.28 11.78 11.54
N ILE A 171 4.32 10.98 10.47
CA ILE A 171 3.10 10.42 9.88
C ILE A 171 2.51 9.37 10.84
N ASP A 172 1.19 9.42 11.03
CA ASP A 172 0.49 8.50 11.92
C ASP A 172 0.66 7.04 11.46
N GLU A 173 1.02 6.17 12.39
CA GLU A 173 1.33 4.77 12.10
C GLU A 173 0.09 3.98 11.65
N ARG A 174 -1.11 4.34 12.13
CA ARG A 174 -2.36 3.67 11.74
C ARG A 174 -2.76 4.04 10.33
N GLU A 175 -2.52 5.29 9.94
CA GLU A 175 -2.68 5.74 8.54
C GLU A 175 -1.69 5.03 7.61
N LEU A 176 -0.41 4.94 7.99
CA LEU A 176 0.60 4.17 7.25
C LEU A 176 0.21 2.68 7.12
N ALA A 177 -0.24 2.07 8.22
CA ALA A 177 -0.66 0.66 8.22
C ALA A 177 -1.86 0.43 7.30
N GLU A 178 -2.84 1.35 7.30
CA GLU A 178 -3.95 1.31 6.35
C GLU A 178 -3.46 1.43 4.91
N ALA A 179 -2.65 2.45 4.58
CA ALA A 179 -2.13 2.66 3.23
C ALA A 179 -1.36 1.43 2.70
N VAL A 180 -0.46 0.87 3.51
CA VAL A 180 0.34 -0.30 3.13
C VAL A 180 -0.53 -1.56 3.00
N SER A 181 -1.60 -1.70 3.79
CA SER A 181 -2.52 -2.85 3.70
C SER A 181 -3.27 -2.94 2.36
N LEU A 182 -3.48 -1.82 1.67
CA LEU A 182 -4.16 -1.80 0.36
C LEU A 182 -3.39 -2.60 -0.71
N THR A 183 -2.08 -2.79 -0.54
CA THR A 183 -1.24 -3.56 -1.47
C THR A 183 -1.63 -5.04 -1.57
N MET A 184 -2.35 -5.58 -0.58
CA MET A 184 -2.78 -6.99 -0.56
C MET A 184 -3.53 -7.42 -1.83
N PHE A 185 -4.29 -6.51 -2.46
CA PHE A 185 -5.10 -6.82 -3.64
C PHE A 185 -4.35 -6.62 -4.97
N PRO A 186 -3.74 -5.45 -5.27
CA PRO A 186 -3.03 -5.27 -6.55
C PRO A 186 -1.65 -5.93 -6.60
N ALA A 187 -1.05 -6.20 -5.43
CA ALA A 187 0.36 -6.59 -5.33
C ALA A 187 0.61 -7.80 -4.41
N SER A 188 -0.45 -8.50 -4.00
CA SER A 188 -0.45 -9.74 -3.21
C SER A 188 -0.25 -9.59 -1.69
N VAL A 189 -0.86 -10.53 -0.96
CA VAL A 189 -0.70 -10.67 0.50
C VAL A 189 0.76 -10.91 0.93
N PRO A 190 1.59 -11.72 0.25
CA PRO A 190 3.00 -11.87 0.57
C PRO A 190 3.80 -10.56 0.61
N ASN A 191 3.49 -9.59 -0.25
CA ASN A 191 4.16 -8.29 -0.20
C ASN A 191 3.79 -7.51 1.06
N PHE A 192 2.51 -7.53 1.46
CA PHE A 192 2.07 -6.95 2.72
C PHE A 192 2.73 -7.62 3.94
N VAL A 193 2.80 -8.96 3.97
CA VAL A 193 3.48 -9.72 5.03
C VAL A 193 4.96 -9.32 5.11
N THR A 194 5.62 -9.17 3.96
CA THR A 194 7.03 -8.74 3.93
C THR A 194 7.20 -7.32 4.44
N ALA A 195 6.37 -6.37 3.99
CA ALA A 195 6.38 -4.99 4.47
C ALA A 195 6.17 -4.92 6.00
N ALA A 196 5.18 -5.65 6.53
CA ALA A 196 4.91 -5.72 7.96
C ALA A 196 6.10 -6.30 8.74
N ARG A 197 6.72 -7.38 8.25
CA ARG A 197 7.94 -7.95 8.88
C ARG A 197 9.08 -6.93 8.92
N LEU A 198 9.34 -6.23 7.81
CA LEU A 198 10.42 -5.26 7.75
C LEU A 198 10.18 -4.08 8.69
N TRP A 199 8.95 -3.60 8.76
CA TRP A 199 8.57 -2.55 9.69
C TRP A 199 8.78 -2.99 11.14
N MET A 200 8.30 -4.18 11.51
CA MET A 200 8.55 -4.78 12.83
C MET A 200 10.05 -4.88 13.14
N GLU A 201 10.87 -5.39 12.21
CA GLU A 201 12.32 -5.53 12.39
C GLU A 201 13.00 -4.17 12.62
N MET A 202 12.59 -3.13 11.90
CA MET A 202 13.13 -1.77 12.08
C MET A 202 12.74 -1.18 13.45
N ILE A 203 11.52 -1.43 13.93
CA ILE A 203 11.09 -1.03 15.28
C ILE A 203 11.94 -1.75 16.34
N ARG A 204 12.11 -3.07 16.22
CA ARG A 204 12.94 -3.88 17.13
C ARG A 204 14.40 -3.41 17.16
N ALA A 205 14.92 -2.98 16.02
CA ALA A 205 16.28 -2.46 15.89
C ALA A 205 16.44 -1.03 16.45
N GLY A 206 15.36 -0.38 16.88
CA GLY A 206 15.39 1.01 17.34
C GLY A 206 15.60 2.04 16.21
N GLU A 207 15.36 1.64 14.95
CA GLU A 207 15.47 2.54 13.80
C GLU A 207 14.29 3.50 13.67
N LEU A 208 13.15 3.17 14.30
CA LEU A 208 11.90 3.92 14.23
C LEU A 208 11.39 4.18 15.65
N ASP A 209 11.05 5.44 15.94
CA ASP A 209 10.45 5.84 17.23
C ASP A 209 8.95 5.54 17.23
N ALA A 210 8.61 4.27 17.49
CA ALA A 210 7.26 3.76 17.37
C ALA A 210 6.37 4.01 18.60
N SER A 211 5.07 4.19 18.36
CA SER A 211 4.09 4.32 19.44
C SER A 211 4.01 3.03 20.29
N PRO A 212 3.44 3.09 21.50
CA PRO A 212 3.30 1.91 22.36
C PRO A 212 2.67 0.71 21.65
N ASP A 213 1.55 0.90 20.94
CA ASP A 213 0.84 -0.19 20.25
C ASP A 213 1.71 -0.88 19.19
N PHE A 214 2.49 -0.10 18.43
CA PHE A 214 3.37 -0.62 17.39
C PHE A 214 4.62 -1.28 17.98
N ARG A 215 5.12 -0.82 19.13
CA ARG A 215 6.18 -1.50 19.88
C ARG A 215 5.70 -2.83 20.47
N ASP A 216 4.49 -2.87 21.01
CA ASP A 216 3.87 -4.09 21.53
C ASP A 216 3.67 -5.11 20.40
N TRP A 217 3.11 -4.68 19.27
CA TRP A 217 3.02 -5.52 18.07
C TRP A 217 4.41 -6.02 17.63
N ALA A 218 5.39 -5.12 17.53
CA ALA A 218 6.70 -5.49 17.03
C ALA A 218 7.38 -6.51 17.94
N THR A 219 7.21 -6.43 19.26
CA THR A 219 7.85 -7.34 20.23
C THR A 219 7.06 -8.63 20.49
N PHE A 220 5.86 -8.78 19.94
CA PHE A 220 5.06 -9.99 20.12
C PHE A 220 5.74 -11.24 19.52
N SER A 221 5.86 -12.30 20.31
CA SER A 221 6.54 -13.55 19.94
C SER A 221 5.76 -14.39 18.92
N GLY A 222 6.45 -15.27 18.19
CA GLY A 222 5.80 -16.25 17.29
C GLY A 222 5.40 -15.73 15.91
N GLN A 223 5.85 -14.54 15.51
CA GLN A 223 5.53 -13.92 14.21
C GLN A 223 6.46 -14.35 13.05
N GLY A 224 7.29 -15.37 13.25
CA GLY A 224 8.29 -15.84 12.26
C GLY A 224 7.80 -16.87 11.22
N GLY A 225 6.53 -17.31 11.31
CA GLY A 225 5.99 -18.39 10.47
C GLY A 225 6.59 -19.78 10.77
N HIS A 226 6.31 -20.77 9.91
CA HIS A 226 6.89 -22.11 10.05
C HIS A 226 8.40 -22.07 9.72
N GLY A 227 9.26 -22.21 10.74
CA GLY A 227 10.70 -22.45 10.58
C GLY A 227 11.65 -21.30 10.91
N ARG A 228 11.16 -20.16 11.43
CA ARG A 228 12.00 -19.04 11.91
C ARG A 228 11.52 -18.44 13.24
N GLY A 229 11.12 -19.30 14.19
CA GLY A 229 10.78 -18.88 15.54
C GLY A 229 11.69 -19.55 16.57
N ASN A 230 12.81 -18.92 16.88
CA ASN A 230 13.38 -18.98 18.23
C ASN A 230 13.45 -17.53 18.70
N ASP A 231 12.29 -17.01 19.10
CA ASP A 231 12.10 -15.85 19.98
C ASP A 231 10.97 -16.24 20.95
#